data_AF-A0A835XQ95-F1
#
_entry.id   AF-A0A835XQ95-F1
#
_cell.length_a   1.000
_cell.length_b   1.000
_cell.length_c   1.000
_cell.angle_alpha   90.00
_cell.angle_beta   90.00
_cell.angle_gamma   90.00
#
_symmetry.space_group_name_H-M   'P 1'
#
loop_
_entity.id
_entity.type
_entity.pdbx_description
1 polymer ?
#
loop_
_entity_poly.entity_id
_entity_poly.type
_entity_poly.pdbx_seq_one_letter_code
_entity_poly.pdbx_strand_id
1 'polypeptide(L)'
;MVSFVSGLADRLTCSLTVLLYALLTDRTFEYVWYGNHVLWESMQSPYIDWRVPPYNLTDLSKHAAVHDNKSEALSYKAVSYENHHARVRRTTMFADHYLSPSDAKARSEVQRLFGFGDLITYGNGYDSLLWRLNMGMLRLLLRNPFTRDRVKALNLTLPNAVRCLFNFAYVPSPAALAPWRGSEVLDKLLDPTSFVIGIQVRVGDHVFQDPSAANAHPWQHLSGHAADAHFRCAQRLTEQLERLPEFGGRPSSSWGAALAALMSHARKRIRMPWFRQGQGQGQAQAQGHGQAHGRQGAWGHRAGGHARTVGKRRRQQEAEEGQEEEGEGEGGEDGAEEEVWTAAPVAPVPGSASPALPPFPPAVPTPPPAPPLPPPEPPAPPRFPPAPPPVPRPPPSPDPPTPPAPPSPPESPPAPPPSPRPPPRPWPPPPSPAPSPPPPRPPAPPPAPPSPPPVQKKVYWFLISDSSAVRRAARERYGKTGRLLVAEDVPLDHSQDNPHHGQAGLHAAAAELWLYGQANIHVVTINSAYGRLGALAGRDEPRVYGIDGAQPRECDLDRPDPLDAVTTWSVGVRRRD
;
A
#
# COMPACT_ATOMS: atom_id res chain seq x y z
N MET A 1 -1.31 8.69 -16.92
CA MET A 1 -0.46 7.52 -16.62
C MET A 1 -1.28 6.25 -16.83
N VAL A 2 -0.67 5.23 -17.43
CA VAL A 2 -1.21 3.89 -17.61
C VAL A 2 -0.36 2.90 -16.81
N SER A 3 -1.01 2.04 -16.04
CA SER A 3 -0.34 0.97 -15.30
C SER A 3 -1.07 -0.36 -15.46
N PHE A 4 -0.34 -1.39 -15.87
CA PHE A 4 -0.81 -2.76 -16.13
C PHE A 4 0.30 -3.73 -15.71
N VAL A 5 -0.01 -5.00 -15.41
CA VAL A 5 0.99 -6.08 -15.22
C VAL A 5 2.03 -5.85 -14.11
N SER A 6 1.66 -5.17 -13.03
CA SER A 6 2.52 -4.93 -11.85
C SER A 6 1.72 -4.96 -10.54
N GLY A 7 2.37 -5.26 -9.41
CA GLY A 7 1.74 -5.25 -8.09
C GLY A 7 1.39 -3.83 -7.62
N LEU A 8 0.42 -3.70 -6.70
CA LEU A 8 -0.13 -2.41 -6.23
C LEU A 8 0.95 -1.36 -5.93
N ALA A 9 2.00 -1.72 -5.19
CA ALA A 9 3.03 -0.76 -4.78
C ALA A 9 3.89 -0.24 -5.93
N ASP A 10 4.22 -1.07 -6.91
CA ASP A 10 4.95 -0.64 -8.11
C ASP A 10 4.11 0.38 -8.87
N ARG A 11 2.82 0.08 -9.05
CA ARG A 11 1.88 0.95 -9.75
C ARG A 11 1.73 2.31 -9.06
N LEU A 12 1.55 2.30 -7.73
CA LEU A 12 1.44 3.52 -6.94
C LEU A 12 2.76 4.32 -6.95
N THR A 13 3.92 3.68 -6.91
CA THR A 13 5.19 4.43 -6.95
C THR A 13 5.45 5.04 -8.33
N CYS A 14 5.06 4.34 -9.40
CA CYS A 14 5.09 4.89 -10.74
C CYS A 14 4.11 6.07 -10.89
N SER A 15 2.93 5.99 -10.28
CA SER A 15 1.96 7.10 -10.32
C SER A 15 2.44 8.32 -9.53
N LEU A 16 3.12 8.15 -8.39
CA LEU A 16 3.76 9.27 -7.69
C LEU A 16 4.86 9.93 -8.54
N THR A 17 5.62 9.13 -9.30
CA THR A 17 6.63 9.64 -10.23
C THR A 17 5.99 10.52 -11.30
N VAL A 18 4.91 10.05 -11.93
CA VAL A 18 4.22 10.79 -12.99
C VAL A 18 3.43 11.99 -12.43
N LEU A 19 2.89 11.87 -11.21
CA LEU A 19 2.25 12.99 -10.51
C LEU A 19 3.27 14.11 -10.25
N LEU A 20 4.46 13.78 -9.73
CA LEU A 20 5.50 14.79 -9.54
C LEU A 20 5.91 15.41 -10.88
N TYR A 21 6.10 14.60 -11.91
CA TYR A 21 6.39 15.11 -13.25
C TYR A 21 5.31 16.09 -13.74
N ALA A 22 4.02 15.76 -13.54
CA ALA A 22 2.91 16.61 -13.93
C ALA A 22 2.94 17.96 -13.18
N LEU A 23 3.18 17.95 -11.86
CA LEU A 23 3.37 19.16 -11.04
C LEU A 23 4.56 19.99 -11.52
N LEU A 24 5.66 19.35 -11.89
CA LEU A 24 6.89 20.03 -12.35
C LEU A 24 6.77 20.59 -13.77
N THR A 25 5.78 20.16 -14.56
CA THR A 25 5.61 20.57 -15.96
C THR A 25 4.29 21.29 -16.21
N ASP A 26 3.58 21.67 -15.15
CA ASP A 26 2.28 22.37 -15.21
C ASP A 26 1.22 21.58 -16.03
N ARG A 27 1.26 20.24 -15.94
CA ARG A 27 0.32 19.34 -16.62
C ARG A 27 -0.71 18.77 -15.65
N THR A 28 -1.90 18.46 -16.16
CA THR A 28 -2.90 17.70 -15.42
C THR A 28 -2.46 16.25 -15.26
N PHE A 29 -2.68 15.69 -14.06
CA PHE A 29 -2.42 14.29 -13.78
C PHE A 29 -3.70 13.45 -13.85
N GLU A 30 -3.68 12.44 -14.71
CA GLU A 30 -4.73 11.43 -14.85
C GLU A 30 -4.15 10.03 -14.68
N TYR A 31 -4.91 9.12 -14.08
CA TYR A 31 -4.49 7.75 -13.84
C TYR A 31 -5.51 6.73 -14.38
N VAL A 32 -5.06 6.00 -15.40
CA VAL A 32 -5.76 4.86 -15.98
C VAL A 32 -5.29 3.59 -15.29
N TRP A 33 -6.18 2.98 -14.52
CA TRP A 33 -5.93 1.72 -13.82
C TRP A 33 -6.46 0.53 -14.64
N TYR A 34 -5.58 -0.40 -15.00
CA TYR A 34 -5.96 -1.63 -15.70
C TYR A 34 -6.04 -2.83 -14.75
N GLY A 35 -7.11 -3.61 -14.86
CA GLY A 35 -7.33 -4.86 -14.14
C GLY A 35 -8.81 -5.13 -13.94
N ASN A 36 -9.12 -6.26 -13.31
CA ASN A 36 -10.50 -6.64 -12.95
C ASN A 36 -11.06 -5.84 -11.75
N HIS A 37 -10.24 -4.98 -11.16
CA HIS A 37 -10.50 -4.25 -9.93
C HIS A 37 -10.21 -2.78 -10.14
N VAL A 38 -10.80 -1.96 -9.29
CA VAL A 38 -10.88 -0.52 -9.46
C VAL A 38 -10.13 0.16 -8.32
N LEU A 39 -9.03 0.85 -8.64
CA LEU A 39 -8.21 1.51 -7.61
C LEU A 39 -9.01 2.55 -6.83
N TRP A 40 -9.86 3.34 -7.49
CA TRP A 40 -10.59 4.43 -6.82
C TRP A 40 -11.70 3.97 -5.87
N GLU A 41 -12.09 2.70 -5.93
CA GLU A 41 -12.93 2.09 -4.91
C GLU A 41 -12.12 1.77 -3.64
N SER A 42 -10.82 1.54 -3.76
CA SER A 42 -9.90 1.24 -2.65
C SER A 42 -9.17 2.45 -2.09
N MET A 43 -8.83 3.41 -2.95
CA MET A 43 -7.99 4.57 -2.64
C MET A 43 -8.61 5.81 -3.26
N GLN A 44 -8.81 6.85 -2.48
CA GLN A 44 -9.36 8.13 -2.91
C GLN A 44 -8.32 9.23 -2.67
N SER A 45 -8.50 10.38 -3.32
CA SER A 45 -7.79 11.60 -2.94
C SER A 45 -8.82 12.64 -2.48
N PRO A 46 -8.58 13.35 -1.37
CA PRO A 46 -9.41 14.49 -0.98
C PRO A 46 -8.99 15.79 -1.69
N TYR A 47 -7.91 15.78 -2.49
CA TYR A 47 -7.32 17.01 -3.06
C TYR A 47 -7.41 17.08 -4.58
N ILE A 48 -7.37 15.94 -5.27
CA ILE A 48 -7.41 15.88 -6.74
C ILE A 48 -8.29 14.74 -7.22
N ASP A 49 -9.03 14.96 -8.31
CA ASP A 49 -9.68 13.87 -9.02
C ASP A 49 -8.75 13.38 -10.14
N TRP A 50 -7.97 12.33 -9.85
CA TRP A 50 -7.07 11.71 -10.84
C TRP A 50 -7.74 10.61 -11.65
N ARG A 51 -9.03 10.33 -11.43
CA ARG A 51 -9.72 9.20 -12.03
C ARG A 51 -9.95 9.45 -13.52
N VAL A 52 -9.63 8.44 -14.32
CA VAL A 52 -10.14 8.34 -15.68
C VAL A 52 -11.30 7.34 -15.66
N PRO A 53 -12.49 7.68 -16.20
CA PRO A 53 -13.62 6.77 -16.23
C PRO A 53 -13.21 5.40 -16.78
N PRO A 54 -13.68 4.30 -16.17
CA PRO A 54 -13.35 2.96 -16.66
C PRO A 54 -13.91 2.80 -18.08
N TYR A 55 -13.02 2.54 -19.04
CA TYR A 55 -13.45 2.12 -20.37
C TYR A 55 -14.05 0.73 -20.30
N ASN A 56 -15.02 0.45 -21.18
CA ASN A 56 -15.48 -0.91 -21.40
C ASN A 56 -14.32 -1.72 -22.00
N LEU A 57 -13.51 -2.34 -21.16
CA LEU A 57 -12.28 -3.05 -21.51
C LEU A 57 -12.53 -4.32 -22.34
N THR A 58 -13.78 -4.74 -22.51
CA THR A 58 -14.17 -5.95 -23.24
C THR A 58 -13.70 -5.93 -24.71
N ASP A 59 -13.50 -4.74 -25.29
CA ASP A 59 -12.95 -4.62 -26.67
C ASP A 59 -11.44 -4.37 -26.70
N LEU A 60 -10.83 -4.01 -25.57
CA LEU A 60 -9.39 -3.76 -25.46
C LEU A 60 -8.57 -5.02 -25.25
N SER A 61 -9.14 -6.12 -24.77
CA SER A 61 -8.47 -7.43 -24.80
C SER A 61 -8.05 -7.86 -26.22
N LYS A 62 -8.72 -7.33 -27.25
CA LYS A 62 -8.35 -7.55 -28.67
C LYS A 62 -7.22 -6.64 -29.17
N HIS A 63 -6.81 -5.62 -28.42
CA HIS A 63 -5.80 -4.62 -28.82
C HIS A 63 -4.66 -4.43 -27.82
N ALA A 64 -4.86 -4.86 -26.57
CA ALA A 64 -3.85 -4.92 -25.51
C ALA A 64 -3.23 -6.32 -25.40
N ALA A 65 -3.27 -7.11 -26.48
CA ALA A 65 -2.31 -8.20 -26.64
C ALA A 65 -0.93 -7.55 -26.65
N VAL A 66 -0.27 -7.58 -25.50
CA VAL A 66 1.19 -7.46 -25.41
C VAL A 66 1.69 -8.66 -26.19
N HIS A 67 1.92 -8.48 -27.50
CA HIS A 67 2.53 -9.51 -28.31
C HIS A 67 3.94 -9.71 -27.77
N ASP A 68 4.12 -10.81 -27.03
CA ASP A 68 5.43 -11.37 -26.66
C ASP A 68 6.09 -12.00 -27.89
N ASN A 69 6.12 -11.27 -29.01
CA ASN A 69 6.74 -11.73 -30.24
C ASN A 69 8.13 -11.12 -30.32
N LYS A 70 9.12 -11.99 -30.11
CA LYS A 70 10.57 -11.79 -30.23
C LYS A 70 11.06 -11.24 -31.59
N SER A 71 10.23 -10.70 -32.47
CA SER A 71 10.71 -10.20 -33.75
C SER A 71 9.77 -9.18 -34.35
N GLU A 72 10.37 -8.03 -34.68
CA GLU A 72 9.96 -7.05 -35.68
C GLU A 72 8.90 -6.01 -35.30
N ALA A 73 9.37 -4.76 -35.34
CA ALA A 73 8.64 -3.52 -35.57
C ALA A 73 7.33 -3.32 -34.80
N LEU A 74 7.46 -2.65 -33.65
CA LEU A 74 6.55 -1.71 -32.99
C LEU A 74 5.29 -1.29 -33.79
N SER A 75 4.38 -2.23 -34.05
CA SER A 75 3.02 -1.95 -34.52
C SER A 75 2.16 -1.71 -33.29
N TYR A 76 2.28 -0.51 -32.72
CA TYR A 76 1.35 -0.02 -31.72
C TYR A 76 -0.02 0.16 -32.37
N LYS A 77 -0.91 -0.83 -32.23
CA LYS A 77 -2.34 -0.53 -32.40
C LYS A 77 -2.69 0.42 -31.28
N ALA A 78 -2.92 1.68 -31.65
CA ALA A 78 -3.51 2.67 -30.79
C ALA A 78 -4.73 2.02 -30.14
N VAL A 79 -4.60 1.71 -28.85
CA VAL A 79 -5.77 1.69 -27.98
C VAL A 79 -6.39 3.05 -28.21
N SER A 80 -7.49 3.06 -28.96
CA SER A 80 -8.29 4.25 -29.19
C SER A 80 -8.74 4.70 -27.81
N TYR A 81 -7.97 5.61 -27.22
CA TYR A 81 -8.37 6.31 -26.02
C TYR A 81 -9.44 7.28 -26.49
N GLU A 82 -10.69 6.81 -26.57
CA GLU A 82 -11.87 7.67 -26.53
C GLU A 82 -12.00 8.30 -25.13
N ASN A 83 -10.91 8.91 -24.64
CA ASN A 83 -10.97 9.93 -23.62
C ASN A 83 -12.01 10.96 -24.06
N HIS A 84 -12.65 11.60 -23.09
CA HIS A 84 -13.44 12.82 -23.31
C HIS A 84 -12.65 13.92 -24.07
N HIS A 85 -11.35 13.70 -24.32
CA HIS A 85 -10.44 14.48 -25.17
C HIS A 85 -10.34 14.04 -26.64
N ALA A 86 -10.83 12.86 -27.04
CA ALA A 86 -10.85 12.34 -28.41
C ALA A 86 -11.81 13.09 -29.34
N ARG A 87 -12.64 13.99 -28.80
CA ARG A 87 -13.50 14.86 -29.61
C ARG A 87 -12.76 16.01 -30.28
N VAL A 88 -11.46 16.19 -30.03
CA VAL A 88 -10.65 17.25 -30.65
C VAL A 88 -9.28 16.69 -31.03
N ARG A 89 -8.71 17.15 -32.15
CA ARG A 89 -7.40 16.77 -32.73
C ARG A 89 -6.21 17.06 -31.79
N ARG A 90 -6.13 16.40 -30.64
CA ARG A 90 -5.03 16.58 -29.68
C ARG A 90 -3.84 15.72 -30.05
N THR A 91 -2.64 16.30 -30.04
CA THR A 91 -1.40 15.55 -30.25
C THR A 91 -1.03 14.81 -28.96
N THR A 92 -0.70 13.52 -29.07
CA THR A 92 -0.32 12.69 -27.92
C THR A 92 1.04 12.05 -28.15
N MET A 93 1.94 12.19 -27.19
CA MET A 93 3.20 11.45 -27.16
C MET A 93 3.07 10.24 -26.24
N PHE A 94 3.52 9.10 -26.72
CA PHE A 94 3.58 7.85 -25.96
C PHE A 94 4.97 7.71 -25.33
N ALA A 95 5.04 7.84 -24.01
CA ALA A 95 6.25 7.63 -23.23
C ALA A 95 6.22 6.21 -22.65
N ASP A 96 6.54 5.23 -23.51
CA ASP A 96 6.52 3.82 -23.15
C ASP A 96 7.87 3.39 -22.55
N HIS A 97 7.87 3.25 -21.24
CA HIS A 97 9.03 2.88 -20.44
C HIS A 97 8.67 1.71 -19.53
N TYR A 98 7.82 0.81 -20.03
CA TYR A 98 7.50 -0.43 -19.37
C TYR A 98 8.63 -1.43 -19.62
N LEU A 99 9.41 -1.74 -18.59
CA LEU A 99 10.68 -2.45 -18.75
C LEU A 99 10.53 -3.95 -18.47
N SER A 100 11.11 -4.77 -19.34
CA SER A 100 11.36 -6.19 -19.00
C SER A 100 12.45 -6.30 -17.92
N PRO A 101 12.34 -7.25 -16.98
CA PRO A 101 13.42 -7.63 -16.06
C PRO A 101 14.79 -7.81 -16.70
N SER A 102 14.84 -8.40 -17.88
CA SER A 102 16.09 -8.71 -18.58
C SER A 102 16.67 -7.53 -19.37
N ASP A 103 15.91 -6.45 -19.58
CA ASP A 103 16.35 -5.34 -20.44
C ASP A 103 17.11 -4.27 -19.63
N ALA A 104 18.37 -4.60 -19.30
CA ALA A 104 19.26 -3.70 -18.58
C ALA A 104 19.55 -2.40 -19.36
N LYS A 105 19.55 -2.46 -20.70
CA LYS A 105 19.80 -1.29 -21.56
C LYS A 105 18.63 -0.30 -21.47
N ALA A 106 17.40 -0.76 -21.71
CA ALA A 106 16.22 0.09 -21.60
C ALA A 106 16.08 0.65 -20.18
N ARG A 107 16.39 -0.14 -19.14
CA ARG A 107 16.44 0.35 -17.77
C ARG A 107 17.42 1.51 -17.60
N SER A 108 18.64 1.36 -18.11
CA SER A 108 19.67 2.40 -18.02
C SER A 108 19.26 3.67 -18.78
N GLU A 109 18.61 3.53 -19.93
CA GLU A 109 18.09 4.66 -20.71
C GLU A 109 17.00 5.43 -19.96
N VAL A 110 16.04 4.73 -19.34
CA VAL A 110 14.99 5.37 -18.54
C VAL A 110 15.59 6.04 -17.30
N GLN A 111 16.54 5.39 -16.62
CA GLN A 111 17.23 6.00 -15.49
C GLN A 111 18.01 7.25 -15.91
N ARG A 112 18.65 7.23 -17.07
CA ARG A 112 19.34 8.41 -17.63
C ARG A 112 18.34 9.52 -17.97
N LEU A 113 17.21 9.20 -18.58
CA LEU A 113 16.14 10.17 -18.86
C LEU A 113 15.67 10.84 -17.55
N PHE A 114 15.37 10.05 -16.51
CA PHE A 114 14.86 10.60 -15.26
C PHE A 114 15.93 11.30 -14.41
N GLY A 115 17.19 10.86 -14.45
CA GLY A 115 18.26 11.42 -13.65
C GLY A 115 18.96 12.63 -14.27
N PHE A 116 19.06 12.67 -15.61
CA PHE A 116 19.87 13.66 -16.32
C PHE A 116 19.21 14.23 -17.58
N GLY A 117 18.05 13.71 -18.01
CA GLY A 117 17.32 14.25 -19.14
C GLY A 117 16.62 15.56 -18.79
N ASP A 118 16.42 16.41 -19.79
CA ASP A 118 15.59 17.61 -19.67
C ASP A 118 14.11 17.21 -19.66
N LEU A 119 13.64 16.82 -18.48
CA LEU A 119 12.24 16.46 -18.25
C LEU A 119 11.30 17.66 -18.31
N ILE A 120 11.80 18.88 -18.14
CA ILE A 120 10.96 20.10 -18.20
C ILE A 120 10.43 20.30 -19.61
N THR A 121 11.26 20.02 -20.61
CA THR A 121 10.90 20.13 -22.03
C THR A 121 10.40 18.83 -22.64
N TYR A 122 10.50 17.71 -21.92
CA TYR A 122 10.05 16.40 -22.40
C TYR A 122 8.55 16.43 -22.75
N GLY A 123 8.20 16.08 -23.98
CA GLY A 123 6.82 16.14 -24.46
C GLY A 123 6.31 17.53 -24.84
N ASN A 124 7.17 18.55 -24.92
CA ASN A 124 6.81 19.83 -25.52
C ASN A 124 6.34 19.62 -26.97
N GLY A 125 5.31 20.37 -27.37
CA GLY A 125 4.64 20.20 -28.67
C GLY A 125 3.52 19.13 -28.68
N TYR A 126 3.33 18.41 -27.57
CA TYR A 126 2.23 17.47 -27.39
C TYR A 126 1.23 17.95 -26.34
N ASP A 127 -0.05 17.92 -26.69
CA ASP A 127 -1.15 18.23 -25.77
C ASP A 127 -1.21 17.23 -24.60
N SER A 128 -0.97 15.95 -24.90
CA SER A 128 -1.07 14.85 -23.94
C SER A 128 0.18 13.99 -23.92
N LEU A 129 0.52 13.46 -22.73
CA LEU A 129 1.58 12.49 -22.52
C LEU A 129 1.02 11.22 -21.90
N LEU A 130 1.18 10.10 -22.59
CA LEU A 130 0.81 8.79 -22.08
C LEU A 130 2.04 8.06 -21.52
N TRP A 131 2.21 8.10 -20.21
CA TRP A 131 3.25 7.36 -19.51
C TRP A 131 2.86 5.91 -19.25
N ARG A 132 3.71 4.97 -19.66
CA ARG A 132 3.69 3.56 -19.22
C ARG A 132 4.97 3.27 -18.45
N LEU A 133 4.84 2.95 -17.17
CA LEU A 133 5.95 2.70 -16.25
C LEU A 133 5.62 1.53 -15.34
N ASN A 134 6.63 0.72 -15.03
CA ASN A 134 6.60 -0.32 -13.99
C ASN A 134 7.75 -0.17 -12.99
N MET A 135 8.38 0.99 -12.98
CA MET A 135 9.41 1.35 -12.02
C MET A 135 9.26 2.81 -11.57
N GLY A 136 9.28 3.02 -10.26
CA GLY A 136 9.27 4.33 -9.65
C GLY A 136 10.59 5.06 -9.89
N MET A 137 10.53 6.27 -10.46
CA MET A 137 11.71 7.09 -10.76
C MET A 137 11.79 8.35 -9.88
N LEU A 138 10.98 8.41 -8.82
CA LEU A 138 10.84 9.59 -7.97
C LEU A 138 12.18 10.10 -7.43
N ARG A 139 13.06 9.20 -6.96
CA ARG A 139 14.40 9.55 -6.48
C ARG A 139 15.23 10.26 -7.56
N LEU A 140 15.24 9.72 -8.77
CA LEU A 140 16.00 10.29 -9.89
C LEU A 140 15.41 11.65 -10.28
N LEU A 141 14.08 11.74 -10.34
CA LEU A 141 13.36 12.97 -10.63
C LEU A 141 13.64 14.09 -9.61
N LEU A 142 13.79 13.75 -8.32
CA LEU A 142 14.12 14.71 -7.26
C LEU A 142 15.57 15.21 -7.33
N ARG A 143 16.48 14.42 -7.93
CA ARG A 143 17.90 14.77 -8.08
C ARG A 143 18.25 15.31 -9.46
N ASN A 144 17.29 15.33 -10.38
CA ASN A 144 17.50 15.76 -11.74
C ASN A 144 17.85 17.27 -11.78
N PRO A 145 18.96 17.66 -12.43
CA PRO A 145 19.41 19.05 -12.43
C PRO A 145 18.43 20.02 -13.10
N PHE A 146 17.63 19.54 -14.06
CA PHE A 146 16.64 20.36 -14.78
C PHE A 146 15.37 20.60 -13.95
N THR A 147 15.04 19.72 -13.00
CA THR A 147 13.82 19.84 -12.18
C THR A 147 14.09 20.40 -10.78
N ARG A 148 15.35 20.43 -10.34
CA ARG A 148 15.78 20.75 -8.97
C ARG A 148 15.14 22.02 -8.42
N ASP A 149 15.12 23.10 -9.19
CA ASP A 149 14.62 24.39 -8.72
C ASP A 149 13.10 24.35 -8.49
N ARG A 150 12.35 23.67 -9.37
CA ARG A 150 10.90 23.45 -9.21
C ARG A 150 10.60 22.49 -8.05
N VAL A 151 11.38 21.43 -7.88
CA VAL A 151 11.28 20.51 -6.72
C VAL A 151 11.48 21.28 -5.41
N LYS A 152 12.51 22.15 -5.35
CA LYS A 152 12.77 23.03 -4.20
C LYS A 152 11.62 24.00 -3.95
N ALA A 153 11.01 24.55 -5.00
CA ALA A 153 9.85 25.43 -4.88
C ALA A 153 8.61 24.73 -4.28
N LEU A 154 8.47 23.41 -4.48
CA LEU A 154 7.43 22.59 -3.85
C LEU A 154 7.77 22.17 -2.41
N ASN A 155 8.94 22.56 -1.88
CA ASN A 155 9.49 22.12 -0.59
C ASN A 155 9.56 20.58 -0.47
N LEU A 156 9.78 19.90 -1.60
CA LEU A 156 9.97 18.46 -1.65
C LEU A 156 11.45 18.13 -1.50
N THR A 157 11.72 17.18 -0.63
CA THR A 157 13.04 16.60 -0.37
C THR A 157 12.92 15.08 -0.48
N LEU A 158 14.05 14.39 -0.66
CA LEU A 158 14.02 12.93 -0.72
C LEU A 158 13.37 12.28 0.52
N PRO A 159 13.62 12.76 1.76
CA PRO A 159 12.94 12.25 2.94
C PRO A 159 11.42 12.46 2.98
N ASN A 160 10.88 13.53 2.39
CA ASN A 160 9.46 13.88 2.53
C ASN A 160 8.62 13.61 1.27
N ALA A 161 9.24 13.43 0.10
CA ALA A 161 8.53 13.48 -1.17
C ALA A 161 7.50 12.36 -1.33
N VAL A 162 7.89 11.11 -1.02
CA VAL A 162 6.97 9.96 -1.08
C VAL A 162 5.76 10.21 -0.19
N ARG A 163 5.99 10.56 1.08
CA ARG A 163 4.93 10.87 2.03
C ARG A 163 4.01 11.98 1.55
N CYS A 164 4.57 13.11 1.11
CA CYS A 164 3.78 14.27 0.70
C CYS A 164 2.92 13.94 -0.53
N LEU A 165 3.51 13.33 -1.56
CA LEU A 165 2.81 12.97 -2.78
C LEU A 165 1.79 11.84 -2.54
N PHE A 166 2.16 10.83 -1.75
CA PHE A 166 1.27 9.71 -1.43
C PHE A 166 0.07 10.18 -0.64
N ASN A 167 0.24 10.95 0.44
CA ASN A 167 -0.88 11.43 1.24
C ASN A 167 -1.72 12.51 0.53
N PHE A 168 -1.17 13.12 -0.52
CA PHE A 168 -1.93 13.98 -1.43
C PHE A 168 -2.78 13.17 -2.40
N ALA A 169 -2.23 12.11 -2.99
CA ALA A 169 -2.90 11.32 -4.02
C ALA A 169 -3.78 10.19 -3.48
N TYR A 170 -3.47 9.65 -2.29
CA TYR A 170 -4.00 8.38 -1.82
C TYR A 170 -4.35 8.38 -0.34
N VAL A 171 -5.62 8.06 -0.08
CA VAL A 171 -6.20 7.79 1.22
C VAL A 171 -7.10 6.56 1.04
N PRO A 172 -6.99 5.51 1.86
CA PRO A 172 -7.89 4.37 1.77
C PRO A 172 -9.36 4.79 1.84
N SER A 173 -10.17 4.19 1.00
CA SER A 173 -11.61 4.42 1.01
C SER A 173 -12.24 3.87 2.29
N PRO A 174 -13.46 4.34 2.63
CA PRO A 174 -14.26 3.72 3.68
C PRO A 174 -14.46 2.20 3.52
N ALA A 175 -14.57 1.71 2.29
CA ALA A 175 -14.73 0.29 1.98
C ALA A 175 -13.42 -0.48 2.23
N ALA A 176 -12.27 0.08 1.83
CA ALA A 176 -10.96 -0.51 2.10
C ALA A 176 -10.67 -0.63 3.61
N LEU A 177 -11.04 0.38 4.39
CA LEU A 177 -10.85 0.37 5.85
C LEU A 177 -11.91 -0.44 6.60
N ALA A 178 -13.01 -0.85 5.96
CA ALA A 178 -14.13 -1.51 6.65
C ALA A 178 -13.70 -2.76 7.44
N PRO A 179 -12.85 -3.68 6.91
CA PRO A 179 -12.39 -4.85 7.66
C PRO A 179 -11.58 -4.53 8.92
N TRP A 180 -11.04 -3.32 9.01
CA TRP A 180 -10.15 -2.89 10.10
C TRP A 180 -10.88 -2.10 11.18
N ARG A 181 -12.14 -1.71 10.94
CA ARG A 181 -12.92 -0.94 11.91
C ARG A 181 -13.26 -1.80 13.13
N GLY A 182 -12.91 -1.30 14.32
CA GLY A 182 -13.07 -2.04 15.57
C GLY A 182 -12.09 -3.21 15.72
N SER A 183 -11.09 -3.32 14.85
CA SER A 183 -9.99 -4.26 15.04
C SER A 183 -8.97 -3.69 16.03
N GLU A 184 -8.32 -4.57 16.79
CA GLU A 184 -7.23 -4.19 17.68
C GLU A 184 -6.10 -3.49 16.91
N VAL A 185 -5.84 -3.90 15.66
CA VAL A 185 -4.80 -3.29 14.83
C VAL A 185 -5.01 -1.78 14.67
N LEU A 186 -6.21 -1.37 14.25
CA LEU A 186 -6.51 0.03 14.04
C LEU A 186 -6.49 0.81 15.36
N ASP A 187 -7.04 0.23 16.42
CA ASP A 187 -7.08 0.86 17.73
C ASP A 187 -5.67 1.15 18.27
N LYS A 188 -4.73 0.19 18.15
CA LYS A 188 -3.35 0.37 18.59
C LYS A 188 -2.55 1.32 17.70
N LEU A 189 -2.73 1.30 16.38
CA LEU A 189 -2.05 2.24 15.48
C LEU A 189 -2.49 3.70 15.69
N LEU A 190 -3.72 3.91 16.14
CA LEU A 190 -4.29 5.23 16.42
C LEU A 190 -4.21 5.66 17.89
N ASP A 191 -3.70 4.80 18.77
CA ASP A 191 -3.51 5.11 20.17
C ASP A 191 -2.18 5.85 20.39
N PRO A 192 -2.18 7.11 20.85
CA PRO A 192 -0.95 7.87 21.09
C PRO A 192 -0.08 7.30 22.22
N THR A 193 -0.61 6.39 23.04
CA THR A 193 0.13 5.69 24.10
C THR A 193 0.76 4.38 23.62
N SER A 194 0.44 3.95 22.40
CA SER A 194 1.04 2.78 21.77
C SER A 194 2.26 3.19 20.93
N PHE A 195 3.29 2.36 20.94
CA PHE A 195 4.43 2.43 20.04
C PHE A 195 4.42 1.19 19.16
N VAL A 196 4.33 1.35 17.85
CA VAL A 196 4.13 0.22 16.93
C VAL A 196 5.35 0.05 16.03
N ILE A 197 5.91 -1.16 16.02
CA ILE A 197 6.91 -1.61 15.06
C ILE A 197 6.17 -2.35 13.94
N GLY A 198 6.15 -1.78 12.74
CA GLY A 198 5.59 -2.42 11.56
C GLY A 198 6.58 -3.46 11.01
N ILE A 199 6.16 -4.71 10.91
CA ILE A 199 6.92 -5.80 10.29
C ILE A 199 6.29 -6.13 8.95
N GLN A 200 7.02 -5.96 7.86
CA GLN A 200 6.61 -6.39 6.53
C GLN A 200 7.51 -7.50 6.03
N VAL A 201 6.92 -8.68 5.85
CA VAL A 201 7.59 -9.86 5.30
C VAL A 201 7.06 -10.10 3.89
N ARG A 202 7.94 -10.20 2.91
CA ARG A 202 7.63 -10.60 1.54
C ARG A 202 8.23 -11.98 1.28
N VAL A 203 7.40 -12.97 1.02
CA VAL A 203 7.85 -14.33 0.66
C VAL A 203 8.04 -14.46 -0.85
N GLY A 204 7.28 -13.71 -1.65
CA GLY A 204 7.42 -13.65 -3.10
C GLY A 204 6.18 -14.19 -3.84
N ASP A 205 6.11 -13.98 -5.15
CA ASP A 205 4.87 -14.26 -5.91
C ASP A 205 4.51 -15.74 -6.02
N HIS A 206 5.46 -16.63 -5.77
CA HIS A 206 5.22 -18.07 -5.81
C HIS A 206 4.12 -18.51 -4.81
N VAL A 207 3.93 -17.77 -3.71
CA VAL A 207 2.87 -18.05 -2.72
C VAL A 207 1.45 -17.86 -3.28
N PHE A 208 1.31 -17.11 -4.39
CA PHE A 208 0.03 -16.92 -5.07
C PHE A 208 -0.16 -17.90 -6.23
N GLN A 209 0.91 -18.52 -6.73
CA GLN A 209 0.87 -19.42 -7.89
C GLN A 209 0.63 -20.87 -7.46
N ASP A 210 1.08 -21.25 -6.27
CA ASP A 210 0.97 -22.60 -5.76
C ASP A 210 0.17 -22.62 -4.45
N PRO A 211 -1.11 -23.04 -4.48
CA PRO A 211 -1.91 -23.21 -3.28
C PRO A 211 -1.30 -24.21 -2.29
N SER A 212 -0.47 -25.15 -2.76
CA SER A 212 0.24 -26.07 -1.87
C SER A 212 1.37 -25.36 -1.13
N ALA A 213 2.06 -24.41 -1.77
CA ALA A 213 3.02 -23.53 -1.09
C ALA A 213 2.33 -22.62 -0.05
N ALA A 214 1.09 -22.19 -0.30
CA ALA A 214 0.31 -21.48 0.71
C ALA A 214 -0.08 -22.37 1.92
N ASN A 215 -0.09 -23.69 1.73
CA ASN A 215 -0.45 -24.69 2.73
C ASN A 215 0.75 -25.45 3.31
N ALA A 216 1.97 -25.21 2.82
CA ALA A 216 3.18 -25.81 3.35
C ALA A 216 3.32 -25.45 4.84
N HIS A 217 4.03 -26.32 5.58
CA HIS A 217 4.01 -26.28 7.04
C HIS A 217 4.38 -24.87 7.53
N PRO A 218 3.57 -24.20 8.37
CA PRO A 218 3.76 -22.78 8.73
C PRO A 218 5.18 -22.45 9.22
N TRP A 219 5.82 -23.41 9.91
CA TRP A 219 7.20 -23.34 10.37
C TRP A 219 8.26 -23.35 9.27
N GLN A 220 8.05 -24.03 8.13
CA GLN A 220 9.03 -23.99 7.04
C GLN A 220 9.15 -22.58 6.46
N HIS A 221 8.05 -21.82 6.41
CA HIS A 221 8.06 -20.42 5.99
C HIS A 221 8.64 -19.46 7.02
N LEU A 222 8.51 -19.72 8.32
CA LEU A 222 9.17 -18.88 9.33
C LEU A 222 10.66 -19.16 9.45
N SER A 223 11.01 -20.44 9.53
CA SER A 223 12.37 -20.91 9.84
C SER A 223 13.26 -20.99 8.61
N GLY A 224 12.70 -21.39 7.46
CA GLY A 224 13.45 -21.54 6.21
C GLY A 224 13.52 -20.26 5.36
N HIS A 225 12.59 -19.32 5.57
CA HIS A 225 12.52 -18.11 4.75
C HIS A 225 12.57 -16.86 5.60
N ALA A 226 13.75 -16.42 6.06
CA ALA A 226 14.07 -15.01 6.37
C ALA A 226 13.22 -14.26 7.42
N ALA A 227 12.04 -14.75 7.79
CA ALA A 227 10.99 -14.04 8.47
C ALA A 227 11.35 -13.95 9.94
N ASP A 228 11.96 -15.00 10.50
CA ASP A 228 12.51 -14.97 11.85
C ASP A 228 13.48 -13.81 12.06
N ALA A 229 14.31 -13.47 11.06
CA ALA A 229 15.22 -12.32 11.15
C ALA A 229 14.46 -10.99 11.31
N HIS A 230 13.26 -10.85 10.73
CA HIS A 230 12.42 -9.68 10.92
C HIS A 230 11.89 -9.58 12.35
N PHE A 231 11.46 -10.71 12.94
CA PHE A 231 10.98 -10.74 14.33
C PHE A 231 12.11 -10.56 15.34
N ARG A 232 13.29 -11.17 15.12
CA ARG A 232 14.48 -10.92 15.94
C ARG A 232 14.89 -9.45 15.93
N CYS A 233 14.85 -8.82 14.75
CA CYS A 233 15.05 -7.38 14.60
C CYS A 233 14.04 -6.57 15.44
N ALA A 234 12.74 -6.85 15.29
CA ALA A 234 11.68 -6.18 16.04
C ALA A 234 11.79 -6.39 17.56
N GLN A 235 12.19 -7.59 17.99
CA GLN A 235 12.44 -7.91 19.39
C GLN A 235 13.59 -7.09 19.96
N ARG A 236 14.73 -7.07 19.28
CA ARG A 236 15.89 -6.29 19.73
C ARG A 236 15.60 -4.80 19.79
N LEU A 237 14.80 -4.27 18.85
CA LEU A 237 14.34 -2.88 18.89
C LEU A 237 13.38 -2.64 20.06
N THR A 238 12.52 -3.59 20.38
CA THR A 238 11.61 -3.53 21.54
C THR A 238 12.40 -3.45 22.84
N GLU A 239 13.40 -4.32 23.01
CA GLU A 239 14.26 -4.34 24.20
C GLU A 239 15.02 -3.02 24.39
N GLN A 240 15.50 -2.41 23.30
CA GLN A 240 16.14 -1.09 23.34
C GLN A 240 15.16 0.01 23.73
N LEU A 241 13.96 0.03 23.13
CA LEU A 241 12.91 1.01 23.46
C LEU A 241 12.50 0.93 24.93
N GLU A 242 12.36 -0.27 25.47
CA GLU A 242 11.97 -0.49 26.87
C GLU A 242 13.06 -0.10 27.88
N ARG A 243 14.33 -0.05 27.46
CA ARG A 243 15.44 0.45 28.28
C ARG A 243 15.53 1.97 28.30
N LEU A 244 14.89 2.68 27.36
CA LEU A 244 14.94 4.14 27.34
C LEU A 244 14.17 4.73 28.53
N PRO A 245 14.80 5.61 29.34
CA PRO A 245 14.12 6.25 30.47
C PRO A 245 12.87 7.04 30.04
N GLU A 246 12.91 7.65 28.86
CA GLU A 246 11.81 8.43 28.26
C GLU A 246 10.63 7.57 27.80
N PHE A 247 10.83 6.27 27.63
CA PHE A 247 9.75 5.35 27.27
C PHE A 247 8.85 5.01 28.48
N GLY A 248 9.41 5.16 29.71
CA GLY A 248 8.70 5.06 30.98
C GLY A 248 8.54 6.37 31.75
N GLY A 249 9.02 7.50 31.22
CA GLY A 249 9.16 8.78 31.93
C GLY A 249 8.78 9.99 31.06
N ARG A 250 8.55 11.15 31.69
CA ARG A 250 7.95 12.38 31.11
C ARG A 250 8.27 12.60 29.62
N PRO A 251 7.28 12.90 28.75
CA PRO A 251 7.54 13.21 27.34
C PRO A 251 8.51 14.39 27.25
N SER A 252 9.64 14.20 26.57
CA SER A 252 10.47 15.32 26.16
C SER A 252 9.61 16.27 25.33
N SER A 253 9.69 17.56 25.67
CA SER A 253 8.72 18.59 25.29
C SER A 253 8.63 18.83 23.78
N SER A 254 9.62 18.41 22.99
CA SER A 254 9.62 18.55 21.53
C SER A 254 8.79 17.48 20.80
N TRP A 255 8.86 16.21 21.23
CA TRP A 255 8.15 15.11 20.56
C TRP A 255 6.68 15.01 20.96
N GLY A 256 6.36 15.27 22.22
CA GLY A 256 4.98 15.16 22.73
C GLY A 256 4.01 16.19 22.14
N ALA A 257 4.46 17.44 21.96
CA ALA A 257 3.63 18.52 21.43
C ALA A 257 3.33 18.35 19.93
N ALA A 258 4.32 17.90 19.14
CA ALA A 258 4.15 17.61 17.72
C ALA A 258 3.18 16.44 17.51
N LEU A 259 3.34 15.35 18.26
CA LEU A 259 2.46 14.18 18.16
C LEU A 259 1.01 14.48 18.59
N ALA A 260 0.82 15.28 19.65
CA ALA A 260 -0.52 15.67 20.11
C ALA A 260 -1.26 16.57 19.09
N ALA A 261 -0.55 17.52 18.46
CA ALA A 261 -1.10 18.34 17.39
C ALA A 261 -1.46 17.52 16.14
N LEU A 262 -0.61 16.55 15.79
CA LEU A 262 -0.81 15.64 14.65
C LEU A 262 -2.03 14.73 14.86
N MET A 263 -2.18 14.13 16.04
CA MET A 263 -3.30 13.25 16.35
C MET A 263 -4.62 14.02 16.46
N SER A 264 -4.59 15.28 16.91
CA SER A 264 -5.74 16.19 16.82
C SER A 264 -6.13 16.46 15.36
N HIS A 265 -5.17 16.60 14.45
CA HIS A 265 -5.42 16.80 13.03
C HIS A 265 -5.93 15.53 12.33
N ALA A 266 -5.38 14.36 12.63
CA ALA A 266 -5.84 13.07 12.11
C ALA A 266 -7.26 12.71 12.60
N ARG A 267 -7.56 12.92 13.88
CA ARG A 267 -8.92 12.75 14.43
C ARG A 267 -9.92 13.72 13.81
N LYS A 268 -9.51 14.97 13.55
CA LYS A 268 -10.34 15.95 12.82
C LYS A 268 -10.58 15.54 11.36
N ARG A 269 -9.58 14.96 10.68
CA ARG A 269 -9.73 14.44 9.30
C ARG A 269 -10.65 13.22 9.21
N ILE A 270 -10.59 12.30 10.17
CA ILE A 270 -11.48 11.12 10.21
C ILE A 270 -12.93 11.53 10.57
N ARG A 271 -13.12 12.63 11.30
CA ARG A 271 -14.44 13.16 11.71
C ARG A 271 -15.04 14.23 10.76
N MET A 272 -14.52 14.42 9.55
CA MET A 272 -15.08 15.42 8.64
C MET A 272 -16.46 15.00 8.07
N PRO A 273 -17.43 15.93 7.89
CA PRO A 273 -18.82 15.63 7.50
C PRO A 273 -19.04 15.18 6.04
N TRP A 274 -17.99 14.97 5.24
CA TRP A 274 -18.07 14.55 3.83
C TRP A 274 -18.86 13.24 3.63
N PHE A 275 -19.09 12.48 4.70
CA PHE A 275 -20.00 11.34 4.74
C PHE A 275 -21.44 11.63 4.30
N ARG A 276 -21.92 12.89 4.30
CA ARG A 276 -23.28 13.21 3.80
C ARG A 276 -23.36 13.60 2.33
N GLN A 277 -22.28 14.06 1.71
CA GLN A 277 -22.37 14.66 0.37
C GLN A 277 -22.07 13.67 -0.78
N GLY A 278 -21.38 12.56 -0.50
CA GLY A 278 -21.02 11.56 -1.52
C GLY A 278 -22.07 10.48 -1.83
N GLN A 279 -23.09 10.28 -0.98
CA GLN A 279 -24.15 9.29 -1.25
C GLN A 279 -25.29 9.82 -2.14
N GLY A 280 -25.37 11.13 -2.39
CA GLY A 280 -26.52 11.74 -3.08
C GLY A 280 -26.54 11.69 -4.61
N GLN A 281 -25.41 11.39 -5.28
CA GLN A 281 -25.32 11.49 -6.75
C GLN A 281 -25.04 10.16 -7.48
N GLY A 282 -24.82 9.05 -6.77
CA GLY A 282 -24.48 7.76 -7.38
C GLY A 282 -25.61 6.71 -7.42
N GLN A 283 -26.76 6.95 -6.79
CA GLN A 283 -27.82 5.94 -6.63
C GLN A 283 -29.09 6.18 -7.47
N ALA A 284 -29.16 7.21 -8.31
CA ALA A 284 -30.37 7.55 -9.06
C ALA A 284 -30.66 6.67 -10.31
N GLN A 285 -29.96 5.55 -10.51
CA GLN A 285 -30.22 4.64 -11.65
C GLN A 285 -30.53 3.19 -11.29
N ALA A 286 -30.75 2.86 -10.01
CA ALA A 286 -31.13 1.50 -9.63
C ALA A 286 -32.14 1.49 -8.49
N GLN A 287 -33.37 1.95 -8.74
CA GLN A 287 -34.55 1.56 -7.95
C GLN A 287 -35.84 1.89 -8.69
N GLY A 288 -36.45 0.87 -9.27
CA GLY A 288 -37.80 0.90 -9.82
C GLY A 288 -38.56 -0.37 -9.42
N HIS A 289 -39.53 -0.17 -8.53
CA HIS A 289 -40.70 -1.00 -8.23
C HIS A 289 -40.58 -2.32 -7.45
N GLY A 290 -41.30 -2.35 -6.32
CA GLY A 290 -41.70 -3.54 -5.58
C GLY A 290 -42.29 -3.20 -4.21
N GLN A 291 -43.52 -2.67 -4.20
CA GLN A 291 -44.29 -2.35 -3.00
C GLN A 291 -45.36 -3.43 -2.72
N ALA A 292 -45.67 -3.65 -1.44
CA ALA A 292 -46.80 -4.38 -0.84
C ALA A 292 -46.63 -5.92 -0.69
N HIS A 293 -47.05 -6.61 0.37
CA HIS A 293 -47.95 -6.35 1.49
C HIS A 293 -47.46 -7.02 2.80
N GLY A 294 -47.90 -6.51 3.95
CA GLY A 294 -47.57 -7.06 5.26
C GLY A 294 -48.44 -8.26 5.71
N ARG A 295 -48.02 -8.88 6.81
CA ARG A 295 -48.92 -9.52 7.78
C ARG A 295 -48.22 -9.67 9.14
N GLN A 296 -48.95 -9.29 10.18
CA GLN A 296 -48.64 -9.41 11.59
C GLN A 296 -48.70 -10.88 12.05
N GLY A 297 -47.95 -11.21 13.10
CA GLY A 297 -48.10 -12.46 13.85
C GLY A 297 -47.09 -12.57 14.98
N ALA A 298 -47.47 -12.09 16.16
CA ALA A 298 -46.72 -12.18 17.40
C ALA A 298 -47.31 -13.28 18.29
N TRP A 299 -46.52 -14.29 18.69
CA TRP A 299 -46.66 -15.22 19.83
C TRP A 299 -45.27 -15.88 19.97
N GLY A 300 -44.65 -16.22 21.10
CA GLY A 300 -45.06 -16.37 22.49
C GLY A 300 -43.95 -17.20 23.18
N HIS A 301 -43.82 -17.05 24.49
CA HIS A 301 -42.78 -17.51 25.41
C HIS A 301 -42.52 -19.04 25.57
N ARG A 302 -41.42 -19.32 26.30
CA ARG A 302 -41.09 -20.48 27.19
C ARG A 302 -40.63 -21.77 26.49
N ALA A 303 -39.86 -22.68 27.09
CA ALA A 303 -38.96 -22.76 28.25
C ALA A 303 -38.44 -24.21 28.31
N GLY A 304 -37.24 -24.43 28.89
CA GLY A 304 -36.78 -25.74 29.40
C GLY A 304 -36.27 -26.71 28.33
N GLY A 305 -35.29 -27.58 28.58
CA GLY A 305 -34.53 -27.89 29.79
C GLY A 305 -33.55 -29.04 29.50
N HIS A 306 -32.51 -29.13 30.32
CA HIS A 306 -31.82 -30.35 30.78
C HIS A 306 -31.65 -31.54 29.82
N ALA A 307 -30.39 -31.90 29.55
CA ALA A 307 -29.91 -33.27 29.77
C ALA A 307 -28.38 -33.32 29.92
N ARG A 308 -27.95 -33.93 31.03
CA ARG A 308 -26.60 -34.39 31.31
C ARG A 308 -26.26 -35.58 30.41
N THR A 309 -25.00 -35.72 30.03
CA THR A 309 -24.41 -37.06 29.88
C THR A 309 -22.96 -37.06 30.34
N VAL A 310 -22.73 -38.01 31.24
CA VAL A 310 -21.47 -38.43 31.84
C VAL A 310 -20.72 -39.31 30.85
N GLY A 311 -19.40 -39.17 30.76
CA GLY A 311 -18.55 -40.05 29.97
C GLY A 311 -17.11 -40.06 30.45
N LYS A 312 -16.83 -40.83 31.51
CA LYS A 312 -15.49 -41.20 31.99
C LYS A 312 -14.73 -42.03 30.94
N ARG A 313 -13.41 -41.80 30.83
CA ARG A 313 -12.28 -42.77 30.85
C ARG A 313 -11.06 -42.11 30.17
N ARG A 314 -9.78 -42.39 30.45
CA ARG A 314 -8.96 -42.92 31.57
C ARG A 314 -7.57 -43.16 30.93
N ARG A 315 -6.51 -42.54 31.49
CA ARG A 315 -5.07 -42.96 31.47
C ARG A 315 -4.35 -43.00 30.10
N GLN A 316 -3.01 -42.92 29.97
CA GLN A 316 -1.83 -42.87 30.87
C GLN A 316 -0.62 -42.45 30.01
N GLN A 317 0.37 -41.77 30.63
CA GLN A 317 1.86 -41.93 30.53
C GLN A 317 2.55 -41.83 29.15
N GLU A 318 3.82 -41.48 28.98
CA GLU A 318 5.00 -40.95 29.72
C GLU A 318 6.01 -40.61 28.58
N ALA A 319 6.70 -39.46 28.60
CA ALA A 319 8.11 -39.30 29.01
C ALA A 319 9.14 -40.14 28.22
N GLU A 320 10.09 -39.44 27.58
CA GLU A 320 11.54 -39.74 27.34
C GLU A 320 12.06 -38.63 26.38
N GLU A 321 12.98 -37.71 26.70
CA GLU A 321 14.39 -37.73 27.17
C GLU A 321 15.46 -38.10 26.11
N GLY A 322 16.56 -37.31 26.07
CA GLY A 322 17.80 -37.52 25.29
C GLY A 322 18.23 -36.29 24.46
N GLN A 323 19.06 -35.36 24.95
CA GLN A 323 20.55 -35.34 25.02
C GLN A 323 21.23 -35.28 23.64
N GLU A 324 21.83 -34.13 23.27
CA GLU A 324 23.24 -33.71 23.42
C GLU A 324 24.06 -34.06 22.16
N GLU A 325 24.66 -33.04 21.53
CA GLU A 325 26.10 -33.07 21.18
C GLU A 325 26.60 -31.67 20.80
N GLU A 326 27.72 -31.32 21.43
CA GLU A 326 28.56 -30.15 21.21
C GLU A 326 29.41 -30.33 19.94
N GLY A 327 29.92 -29.23 19.40
CA GLY A 327 30.87 -29.25 18.29
C GLY A 327 31.47 -27.88 18.03
N GLU A 328 32.50 -27.55 18.80
CA GLU A 328 33.41 -26.41 18.64
C GLU A 328 34.17 -26.46 17.29
N GLY A 329 34.60 -25.30 16.79
CA GLY A 329 35.48 -25.19 15.64
C GLY A 329 35.86 -23.75 15.31
N GLU A 330 36.96 -23.28 15.92
CA GLU A 330 37.62 -21.99 15.73
C GLU A 330 38.38 -21.84 14.39
N GLY A 331 38.71 -20.58 14.06
CA GLY A 331 39.76 -20.14 13.11
C GLY A 331 39.19 -19.45 11.86
N GLY A 332 39.53 -18.22 11.48
CA GLY A 332 40.63 -17.31 11.84
C GLY A 332 41.22 -16.76 10.53
N GLU A 333 41.16 -15.42 10.33
CA GLU A 333 42.12 -14.52 9.60
C GLU A 333 42.50 -14.89 8.13
N ASP A 334 42.76 -14.04 7.14
CA ASP A 334 42.90 -12.61 6.83
C ASP A 334 42.69 -12.51 5.28
N GLY A 335 42.31 -11.38 4.68
CA GLY A 335 43.30 -10.46 4.12
C GLY A 335 43.43 -10.54 2.58
N ALA A 336 42.76 -9.61 1.90
CA ALA A 336 43.23 -8.81 0.76
C ALA A 336 43.53 -9.41 -0.65
N GLU A 337 43.24 -8.53 -1.61
CA GLU A 337 43.78 -8.34 -2.96
C GLU A 337 43.07 -9.01 -4.17
N GLU A 338 42.51 -8.11 -5.00
CA GLU A 338 42.08 -8.34 -6.37
C GLU A 338 43.27 -8.76 -7.23
N GLU A 339 43.22 -9.94 -7.83
CA GLU A 339 44.01 -10.22 -9.02
C GLU A 339 43.18 -11.01 -10.06
N VAL A 340 43.12 -10.45 -11.26
CA VAL A 340 42.43 -10.98 -12.42
C VAL A 340 43.26 -12.13 -12.99
N TRP A 341 42.74 -13.37 -12.91
CA TRP A 341 43.28 -14.51 -13.67
C TRP A 341 42.18 -15.26 -14.43
N THR A 342 42.45 -15.42 -15.73
CA THR A 342 41.71 -16.22 -16.71
C THR A 342 41.66 -17.69 -16.32
N ALA A 343 40.45 -18.25 -16.22
CA ALA A 343 40.24 -19.67 -15.91
C ALA A 343 40.42 -20.59 -17.14
N ALA A 344 41.32 -21.56 -17.02
CA ALA A 344 41.41 -22.76 -17.85
C ALA A 344 40.56 -23.90 -17.23
N PRO A 345 40.11 -24.90 -18.01
CA PRO A 345 39.22 -25.96 -17.52
C PRO A 345 39.95 -27.00 -16.66
N VAL A 346 39.36 -27.34 -15.51
CA VAL A 346 39.82 -28.38 -14.57
C VAL A 346 39.14 -29.72 -14.90
N ALA A 347 39.93 -30.80 -14.91
CA ALA A 347 39.54 -32.17 -15.16
C ALA A 347 38.79 -32.82 -13.97
N PRO A 348 37.97 -33.87 -14.19
CA PRO A 348 37.19 -34.52 -13.12
C PRO A 348 38.04 -35.42 -12.22
N VAL A 349 37.75 -35.38 -10.92
CA VAL A 349 38.34 -36.21 -9.85
C VAL A 349 37.59 -37.55 -9.74
N PRO A 350 38.27 -38.69 -9.52
CA PRO A 350 37.65 -40.01 -9.39
C PRO A 350 36.98 -40.22 -8.02
N GLY A 351 35.85 -40.92 -8.04
CA GLY A 351 34.97 -41.14 -6.89
C GLY A 351 35.50 -42.10 -5.83
N SER A 352 35.22 -41.75 -4.57
CA SER A 352 35.42 -42.58 -3.38
C SER A 352 34.16 -43.42 -3.13
N ALA A 353 34.34 -44.73 -2.95
CA ALA A 353 33.26 -45.69 -2.70
C ALA A 353 33.03 -45.87 -1.19
N SER A 354 31.81 -45.65 -0.73
CA SER A 354 31.36 -46.01 0.63
C SER A 354 30.94 -47.49 0.70
N PRO A 355 31.14 -48.17 1.85
CA PRO A 355 30.79 -49.58 2.02
C PRO A 355 29.27 -49.79 2.10
N ALA A 356 28.81 -50.89 1.49
CA ALA A 356 27.42 -51.29 1.42
C ALA A 356 26.90 -51.82 2.78
N LEU A 357 25.71 -51.35 3.17
CA LEU A 357 24.94 -51.88 4.29
C LEU A 357 24.24 -53.20 3.90
N PRO A 358 23.97 -54.10 4.87
CA PRO A 358 23.30 -55.37 4.62
C PRO A 358 21.82 -55.19 4.21
N PRO A 359 21.25 -56.14 3.43
CA PRO A 359 19.90 -56.03 2.91
C PRO A 359 18.84 -56.20 4.01
N PHE A 360 17.84 -55.32 3.98
CA PHE A 360 16.61 -55.45 4.76
C PHE A 360 15.76 -56.64 4.29
N PRO A 361 15.04 -57.31 5.20
CA PRO A 361 14.11 -58.38 4.82
C PRO A 361 12.96 -57.83 3.95
N PRO A 362 12.41 -58.65 3.03
CA PRO A 362 11.35 -58.22 2.12
C PRO A 362 10.07 -57.86 2.89
N ALA A 363 9.54 -56.68 2.58
CA ALA A 363 8.26 -56.21 3.11
C ALA A 363 7.12 -57.13 2.66
N VAL A 364 6.24 -57.48 3.60
CA VAL A 364 4.99 -58.20 3.32
C VAL A 364 4.11 -57.31 2.43
N PRO A 365 3.62 -57.81 1.27
CA PRO A 365 2.80 -57.02 0.36
C PRO A 365 1.48 -56.63 1.06
N THR A 366 1.31 -55.32 1.24
CA THR A 366 0.04 -54.74 1.68
C THR A 366 -0.96 -54.83 0.52
N PRO A 367 -2.20 -55.29 0.74
CA PRO A 367 -3.20 -55.33 -0.33
C PRO A 367 -3.46 -53.91 -0.87
N PRO A 368 -3.68 -53.77 -2.18
CA PRO A 368 -3.96 -52.48 -2.78
C PRO A 368 -5.22 -51.85 -2.16
N PRO A 369 -5.20 -50.54 -1.88
CA PRO A 369 -6.38 -49.85 -1.38
C PRO A 369 -7.52 -49.97 -2.38
N ALA A 370 -8.74 -50.24 -1.87
CA ALA A 370 -9.93 -50.28 -2.69
C ALA A 370 -10.11 -48.96 -3.46
N PRO A 371 -10.53 -49.01 -4.73
CA PRO A 371 -10.78 -47.79 -5.50
C PRO A 371 -11.82 -46.93 -4.78
N PRO A 372 -11.62 -45.60 -4.71
CA PRO A 372 -12.59 -44.70 -4.10
C PRO A 372 -13.92 -44.80 -4.84
N LEU A 373 -15.01 -44.86 -4.07
CA LEU A 373 -16.36 -44.81 -4.62
C LEU A 373 -16.52 -43.52 -5.45
N PRO A 374 -17.20 -43.59 -6.61
CA PRO A 374 -17.48 -42.39 -7.39
C PRO A 374 -18.30 -41.42 -6.53
N PRO A 375 -18.01 -40.10 -6.61
CA PRO A 375 -18.79 -39.10 -5.89
C PRO A 375 -20.25 -39.18 -6.32
N PRO A 376 -21.21 -38.97 -5.40
CA PRO A 376 -22.62 -38.94 -5.73
C PRO A 376 -22.89 -37.87 -6.79
N GLU A 377 -23.68 -38.25 -7.79
CA GLU A 377 -24.04 -37.38 -8.90
C GLU A 377 -24.74 -36.12 -8.36
N PRO A 378 -24.34 -34.91 -8.81
CA PRO A 378 -24.99 -33.68 -8.37
C PRO A 378 -26.49 -33.72 -8.68
N PRO A 379 -27.36 -33.23 -7.77
CA PRO A 379 -28.78 -33.13 -8.06
C PRO A 379 -28.98 -32.24 -9.28
N ALA A 380 -29.82 -32.71 -10.22
CA ALA A 380 -30.16 -31.97 -11.42
C ALA A 380 -30.65 -30.55 -11.06
N PRO A 381 -30.15 -29.49 -11.73
CA PRO A 381 -30.59 -28.15 -11.45
C PRO A 381 -32.12 -28.03 -11.66
N PRO A 382 -32.83 -27.29 -10.80
CA PRO A 382 -34.25 -27.08 -10.96
C PRO A 382 -34.51 -26.42 -12.32
N ARG A 383 -35.41 -27.03 -13.11
CA ARG A 383 -35.85 -26.47 -14.39
C ARG A 383 -36.61 -25.17 -14.12
N PHE A 384 -35.97 -24.04 -14.40
CA PHE A 384 -36.66 -22.75 -14.41
C PHE A 384 -37.63 -22.71 -15.60
N PRO A 385 -38.87 -22.21 -15.42
CA PRO A 385 -39.76 -21.95 -16.55
C PRO A 385 -39.12 -20.94 -17.51
N PRO A 386 -39.40 -21.05 -18.81
CA PRO A 386 -38.89 -20.10 -19.80
C PRO A 386 -39.29 -18.67 -19.44
N ALA A 387 -38.34 -17.75 -19.57
CA ALA A 387 -38.57 -16.33 -19.30
C ALA A 387 -39.72 -15.81 -20.18
N PRO A 388 -40.66 -15.03 -19.62
CA PRO A 388 -41.73 -14.42 -20.41
C PRO A 388 -41.14 -13.50 -21.49
N PRO A 389 -41.79 -13.38 -22.65
CA PRO A 389 -41.34 -12.50 -23.72
C PRO A 389 -41.24 -11.05 -23.23
N PRO A 390 -40.26 -10.28 -23.73
CA PRO A 390 -40.06 -8.90 -23.32
C PRO A 390 -41.29 -8.06 -23.66
N VAL A 391 -41.78 -7.33 -22.65
CA VAL A 391 -42.87 -6.35 -22.80
C VAL A 391 -42.40 -5.25 -23.76
N PRO A 392 -43.20 -4.87 -24.78
CA PRO A 392 -42.88 -3.76 -25.67
C PRO A 392 -42.61 -2.48 -24.88
N ARG A 393 -41.50 -1.79 -25.18
CA ARG A 393 -41.21 -0.50 -24.55
C ARG A 393 -42.28 0.52 -24.96
N PRO A 394 -42.83 1.30 -24.01
CA PRO A 394 -43.72 2.40 -24.35
C PRO A 394 -42.99 3.40 -25.25
N PRO A 395 -43.72 4.06 -26.17
CA PRO A 395 -43.14 5.08 -27.04
C PRO A 395 -42.57 6.24 -26.19
N PRO A 396 -41.46 6.84 -26.62
CA PRO A 396 -40.86 7.97 -25.91
C PRO A 396 -41.87 9.11 -25.82
N SER A 397 -42.01 9.68 -24.62
CA SER A 397 -42.81 10.88 -24.40
C SER A 397 -42.21 12.03 -25.22
N PRO A 398 -43.04 12.91 -25.81
CA PRO A 398 -42.57 14.06 -26.57
C PRO A 398 -41.75 14.99 -25.68
N ASP A 399 -40.64 15.49 -26.21
CA ASP A 399 -39.78 16.43 -25.49
C ASP A 399 -40.57 17.69 -25.11
N PRO A 400 -40.40 18.20 -23.88
CA PRO A 400 -41.01 19.46 -23.47
C PRO A 400 -40.46 20.62 -24.32
N PRO A 401 -41.31 21.61 -24.68
CA PRO A 401 -40.90 22.74 -25.50
C PRO A 401 -39.78 23.53 -24.82
N THR A 402 -38.72 23.80 -25.58
CA THR A 402 -37.57 24.58 -25.15
C THR A 402 -38.02 25.98 -24.73
N PRO A 403 -37.72 26.44 -23.50
CA PRO A 403 -38.05 27.79 -23.08
C PRO A 403 -37.28 28.82 -23.93
N PRO A 404 -37.88 29.98 -24.24
CA PRO A 404 -37.24 31.02 -25.05
C PRO A 404 -36.00 31.56 -24.37
N ALA A 405 -34.95 31.81 -25.16
CA ALA A 405 -33.69 32.36 -24.69
C ALA A 405 -33.91 33.75 -24.04
N PRO A 406 -33.30 34.00 -22.86
CA PRO A 406 -33.37 35.32 -22.25
C PRO A 406 -32.65 36.36 -23.13
N PRO A 407 -33.15 37.61 -23.18
CA PRO A 407 -32.54 38.67 -23.97
C PRO A 407 -31.15 39.01 -23.45
N SER A 408 -30.21 39.24 -24.37
CA SER A 408 -28.85 39.66 -24.08
C SER A 408 -28.85 40.98 -23.31
N PRO A 409 -28.04 41.11 -22.23
CA PRO A 409 -27.91 42.36 -21.51
C PRO A 409 -27.26 43.44 -22.40
N PRO A 410 -27.68 44.71 -22.28
CA PRO A 410 -27.12 45.81 -23.05
C PRO A 410 -25.64 46.02 -22.71
N GLU A 411 -24.83 46.26 -23.75
CA GLU A 411 -23.41 46.59 -23.61
C GLU A 411 -23.23 47.83 -22.73
N SER A 412 -22.36 47.71 -21.73
CA SER A 412 -21.99 48.82 -20.87
C SER A 412 -21.01 49.75 -21.61
N PRO A 413 -21.18 51.08 -21.56
CA PRO A 413 -20.30 52.02 -22.23
C PRO A 413 -18.87 51.99 -21.65
N PRO A 414 -17.85 52.31 -22.47
CA PRO A 414 -16.46 52.30 -22.03
C PRO A 414 -16.20 53.36 -20.94
N ALA A 415 -15.56 52.93 -19.85
CA ALA A 415 -15.17 53.81 -18.75
C ALA A 415 -14.09 54.82 -19.19
N PRO A 416 -14.20 56.11 -18.81
CA PRO A 416 -13.17 57.10 -19.10
C PRO A 416 -11.88 56.86 -18.31
N PRO A 417 -10.72 57.30 -18.82
CA PRO A 417 -9.43 57.12 -18.15
C PRO A 417 -9.36 57.94 -16.85
N PRO A 418 -8.79 57.39 -15.76
CA PRO A 418 -8.68 58.09 -14.49
C PRO A 418 -7.68 59.25 -14.59
N SER A 419 -8.11 60.43 -14.11
CA SER A 419 -7.24 61.60 -13.97
C SER A 419 -6.21 61.42 -12.84
N PRO A 420 -4.99 61.96 -12.98
CA PRO A 420 -3.95 61.85 -11.96
C PRO A 420 -4.34 62.57 -10.67
N ARG A 421 -4.29 61.85 -9.55
CA ARG A 421 -4.63 62.36 -8.21
C ARG A 421 -3.46 63.19 -7.68
N PRO A 422 -3.68 64.44 -7.22
CA PRO A 422 -2.63 65.24 -6.61
C PRO A 422 -2.17 64.65 -5.27
N PRO A 423 -0.90 64.84 -4.87
CA PRO A 423 -0.38 64.32 -3.61
C PRO A 423 -1.06 65.02 -2.42
N PRO A 424 -1.52 64.26 -1.41
CA PRO A 424 -2.11 64.85 -0.21
C PRO A 424 -1.05 65.62 0.59
N ARG A 425 -1.43 66.81 1.06
CA ARG A 425 -0.61 67.62 1.98
C ARG A 425 -0.37 66.85 3.29
N PRO A 426 0.86 66.91 3.85
CA PRO A 426 1.15 66.33 5.15
C PRO A 426 0.38 67.09 6.24
N TRP A 427 -0.34 66.35 7.06
CA TRP A 427 -1.01 66.88 8.25
C TRP A 427 0.03 67.15 9.35
N PRO A 428 -0.13 68.20 10.16
CA PRO A 428 0.72 68.42 11.32
C PRO A 428 0.60 67.24 12.30
N PRO A 429 1.70 66.83 12.94
CA PRO A 429 1.68 65.74 13.90
C PRO A 429 0.79 66.12 15.10
N PRO A 430 -0.10 65.22 15.54
CA PRO A 430 -0.88 65.45 16.75
C PRO A 430 0.06 65.58 17.97
N PRO A 431 -0.30 66.40 18.97
CA PRO A 431 0.48 66.55 20.19
C PRO A 431 0.63 65.20 20.88
N SER A 432 1.85 64.89 21.32
CA SER A 432 2.16 63.63 22.01
C SER A 432 1.27 63.47 23.24
N PRO A 433 0.50 62.36 23.34
CA PRO A 433 -0.31 62.10 24.52
C PRO A 433 0.60 61.93 25.74
N ALA A 434 0.19 62.51 26.87
CA ALA A 434 0.85 62.32 28.15
C ALA A 434 0.98 60.81 28.44
N PRO A 435 2.10 60.36 29.03
CA PRO A 435 2.33 58.95 29.31
C PRO A 435 1.22 58.43 30.24
N SER A 436 0.41 57.52 29.72
CA SER A 436 -0.57 56.79 30.51
C SER A 436 0.15 56.07 31.66
N PRO A 437 -0.43 56.04 32.87
CA PRO A 437 0.12 55.25 33.96
C PRO A 437 0.27 53.78 33.50
N PRO A 438 1.35 53.09 33.90
CA PRO A 438 1.55 51.70 33.51
C PRO A 438 0.32 50.89 33.94
N PRO A 439 -0.25 50.04 33.06
CA PRO A 439 -1.39 49.22 33.42
C PRO A 439 -1.03 48.37 34.65
N PRO A 440 -1.99 48.15 35.57
CA PRO A 440 -1.77 47.28 36.71
C PRO A 440 -1.26 45.93 36.22
N ARG A 441 -0.19 45.41 36.85
CA ARG A 441 0.38 44.11 36.49
C ARG A 441 -0.76 43.07 36.52
N PRO A 442 -0.94 42.29 35.45
CA PRO A 442 -1.89 41.18 35.47
C PRO A 442 -1.61 40.31 36.71
N PRO A 443 -2.65 39.86 37.42
CA PRO A 443 -2.46 38.91 38.50
C PRO A 443 -1.63 37.73 37.99
N ALA A 444 -0.68 37.27 38.81
CA ALA A 444 0.16 36.13 38.45
C ALA A 444 -0.74 34.97 38.02
N PRO A 445 -0.48 34.33 36.87
CA PRO A 445 -1.29 33.21 36.44
C PRO A 445 -1.30 32.15 37.55
N PRO A 446 -2.46 31.53 37.82
CA PRO A 446 -2.52 30.46 38.81
C PRO A 446 -1.45 29.40 38.50
N PRO A 447 -0.84 28.79 39.53
CA PRO A 447 0.18 27.77 39.33
C PRO A 447 -0.35 26.71 38.38
N ALA A 448 0.44 26.37 37.36
CA ALA A 448 0.05 25.36 36.38
C ALA A 448 -0.31 24.06 37.12
N PRO A 449 -1.43 23.41 36.75
CA PRO A 449 -1.80 22.14 37.36
C PRO A 449 -0.63 21.15 37.23
N PRO A 450 -0.40 20.28 38.24
CA PRO A 450 0.68 19.31 38.19
C PRO A 450 0.56 18.48 36.93
N SER A 451 1.68 18.32 36.20
CA SER A 451 1.68 17.53 34.98
C SER A 451 1.21 16.11 35.29
N PRO A 452 0.33 15.52 34.47
CA PRO A 452 -0.10 14.14 34.68
C PRO A 452 1.12 13.21 34.72
N PRO A 453 1.04 12.11 35.47
CA PRO A 453 2.12 11.13 35.51
C PRO A 453 2.44 10.62 34.09
N PRO A 454 3.70 10.31 33.80
CA PRO A 454 4.08 9.78 32.49
C PRO A 454 3.32 8.49 32.21
N VAL A 455 2.64 8.43 31.06
CA VAL A 455 1.99 7.21 30.60
C VAL A 455 3.07 6.34 29.96
N GLN A 456 3.37 5.19 30.58
CA GLN A 456 4.29 4.20 30.02
C GLN A 456 3.75 3.72 28.67
N LYS A 457 4.55 3.87 27.62
CA LYS A 457 4.15 3.41 26.29
C LYS A 457 4.25 1.90 26.20
N LYS A 458 3.32 1.27 25.50
CA LYS A 458 3.37 -0.19 25.20
C LYS A 458 3.89 -0.41 23.79
N VAL A 459 4.83 -1.34 23.61
CA VAL A 459 5.34 -1.71 22.29
C VAL A 459 4.50 -2.84 21.69
N TYR A 460 3.97 -2.62 20.48
CA TYR A 460 3.25 -3.59 19.68
C TYR A 460 3.96 -3.85 18.36
N TRP A 461 3.75 -5.01 17.76
CA TRP A 461 4.27 -5.37 16.44
C TRP A 461 3.11 -5.52 15.47
N PHE A 462 3.10 -4.77 14.37
CA PHE A 462 2.08 -4.92 13.33
C PHE A 462 2.65 -5.67 12.14
N LEU A 463 2.19 -6.91 11.93
CA LEU A 463 2.65 -7.77 10.85
C LEU A 463 1.75 -7.64 9.62
N ILE A 464 2.38 -7.37 8.47
CA ILE A 464 1.80 -7.59 7.15
C ILE A 464 2.67 -8.55 6.35
N SER A 465 2.02 -9.50 5.67
CA SER A 465 2.70 -10.49 4.83
C SER A 465 1.79 -10.93 3.70
N ASP A 466 2.39 -11.22 2.55
CA ASP A 466 1.75 -11.84 1.39
C ASP A 466 1.46 -13.34 1.60
N SER A 467 1.93 -13.93 2.70
CA SER A 467 1.74 -15.34 3.04
C SER A 467 0.87 -15.50 4.29
N SER A 468 -0.28 -16.16 4.13
CA SER A 468 -1.15 -16.56 5.25
C SER A 468 -0.46 -17.56 6.18
N ALA A 469 0.41 -18.43 5.65
CA ALA A 469 1.23 -19.35 6.43
C ALA A 469 2.18 -18.59 7.38
N VAL A 470 2.87 -17.56 6.88
CA VAL A 470 3.73 -16.69 7.72
C VAL A 470 2.91 -15.99 8.80
N ARG A 471 1.72 -15.46 8.46
CA ARG A 471 0.84 -14.79 9.44
C ARG A 471 0.44 -15.74 10.58
N ARG A 472 -0.05 -16.94 10.24
CA ARG A 472 -0.45 -17.97 11.22
C ARG A 472 0.71 -18.43 12.09
N ALA A 473 1.85 -18.73 11.46
CA ALA A 473 3.03 -19.18 12.19
C ALA A 473 3.54 -18.09 13.15
N ALA A 474 3.55 -16.83 12.72
CA ALA A 474 3.96 -15.71 13.56
C ALA A 474 3.00 -15.53 14.75
N ARG A 475 1.69 -15.68 14.52
CA ARG A 475 0.70 -15.68 15.61
C ARG A 475 0.98 -16.78 16.61
N GLU A 476 1.22 -17.99 16.16
CA GLU A 476 1.48 -19.14 17.04
C GLU A 476 2.75 -18.92 17.90
N ARG A 477 3.82 -18.43 17.28
CA ARG A 477 5.12 -18.21 17.94
C ARG A 477 5.14 -16.98 18.83
N TYR A 478 4.70 -15.83 18.32
CA TYR A 478 4.89 -14.51 18.93
C TYR A 478 3.62 -13.93 19.55
N GLY A 479 2.44 -14.48 19.22
CA GLY A 479 1.13 -13.98 19.68
C GLY A 479 0.85 -14.15 21.17
N LYS A 480 1.53 -15.09 21.84
CA LYS A 480 1.34 -15.36 23.29
C LYS A 480 1.64 -14.16 24.18
N THR A 481 2.46 -13.22 23.70
CA THR A 481 2.81 -11.99 24.43
C THR A 481 1.70 -10.93 24.40
N GLY A 482 0.70 -11.07 23.51
CA GLY A 482 -0.31 -10.04 23.24
C GLY A 482 0.25 -8.79 22.54
N ARG A 483 1.52 -8.80 22.09
CA ARG A 483 2.15 -7.68 21.39
C ARG A 483 1.95 -7.72 19.88
N LEU A 484 1.76 -8.92 19.32
CA LEU A 484 1.65 -9.13 17.88
C LEU A 484 0.22 -8.86 17.38
N LEU A 485 0.11 -7.86 16.52
CA LEU A 485 -1.07 -7.44 15.78
C LEU A 485 -0.97 -8.04 14.37
N VAL A 486 -1.88 -8.96 14.04
CA VAL A 486 -2.00 -9.55 12.70
C VAL A 486 -3.48 -9.54 12.30
N ALA A 487 -3.77 -9.18 11.06
CA ALA A 487 -5.08 -9.43 10.49
C ALA A 487 -5.07 -10.78 9.76
N GLU A 488 -5.82 -11.73 10.28
CA GLU A 488 -5.91 -13.09 9.72
C GLU A 488 -7.09 -13.23 8.75
N ASP A 489 -8.16 -12.49 9.00
CA ASP A 489 -9.43 -12.58 8.24
C ASP A 489 -9.50 -11.60 7.06
N VAL A 490 -8.38 -10.99 6.69
CA VAL A 490 -8.33 -10.09 5.54
C VAL A 490 -7.94 -10.86 4.28
N PRO A 491 -8.67 -10.68 3.16
CA PRO A 491 -8.32 -11.33 1.91
C PRO A 491 -6.89 -10.99 1.47
N LEU A 492 -6.07 -12.02 1.25
CA LEU A 492 -4.75 -11.86 0.65
C LEU A 492 -4.86 -12.12 -0.84
N ASP A 493 -4.49 -11.12 -1.64
CA ASP A 493 -4.50 -11.31 -3.07
C ASP A 493 -3.48 -10.48 -3.83
N HIS A 494 -3.05 -11.01 -4.98
CA HIS A 494 -2.29 -10.24 -5.95
C HIS A 494 -3.25 -9.29 -6.66
N SER A 495 -2.96 -7.98 -6.61
CA SER A 495 -3.87 -6.87 -6.97
C SER A 495 -4.38 -6.83 -8.42
N GLN A 496 -4.04 -7.82 -9.25
CA GLN A 496 -4.24 -7.74 -10.69
C GLN A 496 -4.94 -8.94 -11.32
N ASP A 497 -4.51 -10.17 -11.02
CA ASP A 497 -4.79 -11.31 -11.89
C ASP A 497 -5.54 -12.44 -11.19
N ASN A 498 -5.83 -12.28 -9.90
CA ASN A 498 -6.46 -13.34 -9.16
C ASN A 498 -7.96 -13.06 -8.97
N PRO A 499 -8.83 -13.90 -9.55
CA PRO A 499 -10.27 -13.76 -9.39
C PRO A 499 -10.75 -14.12 -7.97
N HIS A 500 -9.91 -14.73 -7.12
CA HIS A 500 -10.36 -15.32 -5.86
C HIS A 500 -11.02 -14.31 -4.90
N HIS A 501 -10.39 -13.16 -4.65
CA HIS A 501 -10.96 -12.15 -3.74
C HIS A 501 -11.37 -10.86 -4.43
N GLY A 502 -10.96 -10.70 -5.67
CA GLY A 502 -11.29 -9.58 -6.52
C GLY A 502 -11.04 -8.20 -5.89
N GLN A 503 -12.05 -7.34 -5.91
CA GLN A 503 -11.98 -5.98 -5.33
C GLN A 503 -11.69 -6.01 -3.81
N ALA A 504 -12.11 -7.05 -3.08
CA ALA A 504 -11.87 -7.17 -1.65
C ALA A 504 -10.38 -7.39 -1.33
N GLY A 505 -9.65 -8.12 -2.18
CA GLY A 505 -8.19 -8.25 -2.08
C GLY A 505 -7.49 -6.91 -2.28
N LEU A 506 -7.92 -6.12 -3.26
CA LEU A 506 -7.39 -4.77 -3.48
C LEU A 506 -7.73 -3.80 -2.33
N HIS A 507 -8.92 -3.90 -1.73
CA HIS A 507 -9.30 -3.18 -0.52
C HIS A 507 -8.35 -3.49 0.65
N ALA A 508 -8.13 -4.77 0.93
CA ALA A 508 -7.23 -5.20 1.99
C ALA A 508 -5.79 -4.70 1.75
N ALA A 509 -5.26 -4.90 0.54
CA ALA A 509 -3.92 -4.45 0.18
C ALA A 509 -3.78 -2.91 0.21
N ALA A 510 -4.80 -2.14 -0.15
CA ALA A 510 -4.73 -0.68 -0.02
C ALA A 510 -4.72 -0.23 1.44
N ALA A 511 -5.56 -0.84 2.27
CA ALA A 511 -5.65 -0.54 3.69
C ALA A 511 -4.38 -0.94 4.46
N GLU A 512 -3.86 -2.15 4.23
CA GLU A 512 -2.62 -2.62 4.87
C GLU A 512 -1.43 -1.72 4.56
N LEU A 513 -1.26 -1.30 3.30
CA LEU A 513 -0.18 -0.41 2.88
C LEU A 513 -0.21 0.90 3.67
N TRP A 514 -1.40 1.49 3.78
CA TRP A 514 -1.59 2.76 4.47
C TRP A 514 -1.47 2.63 5.99
N LEU A 515 -2.05 1.57 6.58
CA LEU A 515 -1.96 1.28 8.01
C LEU A 515 -0.52 0.98 8.43
N TYR A 516 0.24 0.29 7.58
CA TYR A 516 1.65 0.02 7.81
C TYR A 516 2.47 1.32 7.92
N GLY A 517 2.15 2.33 7.10
CA GLY A 517 2.72 3.67 7.22
C GLY A 517 2.38 4.38 8.54
N GLN A 518 1.40 3.92 9.32
CA GLN A 518 1.10 4.50 10.63
C GLN A 518 2.02 4.01 11.76
N ALA A 519 2.83 2.98 11.52
CA ALA A 519 3.81 2.50 12.49
C ALA A 519 4.94 3.53 12.75
N ASN A 520 5.60 3.41 13.90
CA ASN A 520 6.69 4.30 14.34
C ASN A 520 8.05 3.86 13.79
N ILE A 521 8.25 2.55 13.62
CA ILE A 521 9.45 1.92 13.07
C ILE A 521 9.01 0.87 12.06
N HIS A 522 9.79 0.66 11.00
CA HIS A 522 9.47 -0.29 9.93
C HIS A 522 10.61 -1.29 9.73
N VAL A 523 10.33 -2.56 9.94
CA VAL A 523 11.20 -3.69 9.57
C VAL A 523 10.65 -4.28 8.27
N VAL A 524 11.41 -4.19 7.18
CA VAL A 524 10.92 -4.40 5.81
C VAL A 524 11.82 -5.39 5.07
N THR A 525 11.24 -6.32 4.32
CA THR A 525 12.02 -7.11 3.36
C THR A 525 12.62 -6.21 2.28
N ILE A 526 13.94 -6.24 2.08
CA ILE A 526 14.66 -5.29 1.19
C ILE A 526 14.18 -5.31 -0.27
N ASN A 527 13.55 -6.40 -0.72
CA ASN A 527 13.04 -6.55 -2.09
C ASN A 527 11.53 -6.31 -2.20
N SER A 528 10.87 -5.85 -1.14
CA SER A 528 9.45 -5.53 -1.12
C SER A 528 9.17 -4.05 -1.41
N ALA A 529 8.78 -3.74 -2.65
CA ALA A 529 8.26 -2.42 -3.02
C ALA A 529 7.08 -2.01 -2.12
N TYR A 530 6.26 -2.99 -1.71
CA TYR A 530 5.08 -2.77 -0.87
C TYR A 530 5.44 -2.32 0.54
N GLY A 531 6.34 -3.03 1.23
CA GLY A 531 6.79 -2.64 2.56
C GLY A 531 7.51 -1.29 2.55
N ARG A 532 8.35 -1.04 1.54
CA ARG A 532 9.04 0.24 1.37
C ARG A 532 8.09 1.40 1.17
N LEU A 533 7.16 1.28 0.22
CA LEU A 533 6.21 2.33 -0.06
C LEU A 533 5.37 2.64 1.18
N GLY A 534 4.89 1.62 1.89
CA GLY A 534 4.14 1.80 3.13
C GLY A 534 4.96 2.53 4.20
N ALA A 535 6.21 2.12 4.42
CA ALA A 535 7.12 2.78 5.37
C ALA A 535 7.36 4.26 5.02
N LEU A 536 7.61 4.56 3.74
CA LEU A 536 7.91 5.92 3.26
C LEU A 536 6.66 6.81 3.10
N ALA A 537 5.48 6.21 2.95
CA ALA A 537 4.20 6.94 2.88
C ALA A 537 3.71 7.42 4.26
N GLY A 538 4.34 6.91 5.33
CA GLY A 538 3.92 7.04 6.71
C GLY A 538 4.11 8.40 7.39
N ARG A 539 4.27 8.37 8.72
CA ARG A 539 4.41 9.56 9.58
C ARG A 539 5.80 10.21 9.45
N ASP A 540 6.13 11.14 10.35
CA ASP A 540 7.39 11.87 10.34
C ASP A 540 8.61 10.95 10.53
N GLU A 541 9.60 11.13 9.63
CA GLU A 541 10.94 10.50 9.63
C GLU A 541 10.94 8.98 9.85
N PRO A 542 10.57 8.19 8.82
CA PRO A 542 10.48 6.75 8.97
C PRO A 542 11.84 6.14 9.31
N ARG A 543 11.90 5.38 10.40
CA ARG A 543 13.06 4.55 10.76
C ARG A 543 12.87 3.19 10.13
N VAL A 544 13.60 2.92 9.07
CA VAL A 544 13.44 1.70 8.27
C VAL A 544 14.63 0.76 8.50
N TYR A 545 14.34 -0.53 8.65
CA TYR A 545 15.31 -1.61 8.81
C TYR A 545 15.03 -2.66 7.74
N GLY A 546 15.84 -2.64 6.71
CA GLY A 546 15.87 -3.62 5.63
C GLY A 546 16.41 -4.96 6.12
N ILE A 547 15.64 -6.02 5.93
CA ILE A 547 16.09 -7.38 6.17
C ILE A 547 16.29 -8.07 4.82
N ASP A 548 17.54 -8.49 4.59
CA ASP A 548 17.87 -9.46 3.56
C ASP A 548 17.70 -10.85 4.15
N GLY A 549 16.90 -11.68 3.49
CA GLY A 549 16.53 -12.97 4.03
C GLY A 549 17.68 -13.95 4.24
N ALA A 550 18.79 -13.73 3.55
CA ALA A 550 19.99 -14.54 3.65
C ALA A 550 20.95 -14.08 4.77
N GLN A 551 20.89 -12.81 5.18
CA GLN A 551 21.90 -12.24 6.06
C GLN A 551 21.31 -11.82 7.41
N PRO A 552 21.81 -12.36 8.54
CA PRO A 552 21.40 -11.90 9.85
C PRO A 552 21.77 -10.42 9.99
N ARG A 553 20.78 -9.60 10.35
CA ARG A 553 20.98 -8.19 10.66
C ARG A 553 20.84 -7.97 12.17
N GLU A 554 21.80 -7.25 12.74
CA GLU A 554 21.67 -6.69 14.07
C GLU A 554 20.94 -5.35 14.02
N CYS A 555 19.66 -5.33 14.40
CA CYS A 555 18.91 -4.08 14.44
C CYS A 555 19.22 -3.27 15.69
N ASP A 556 19.61 -2.03 15.47
CA ASP A 556 19.98 -1.06 16.50
C ASP A 556 19.13 0.19 16.28
N LEU A 557 18.48 0.64 17.35
CA LEU A 557 17.56 1.76 17.32
C LEU A 557 18.26 2.97 16.66
N ASP A 558 19.51 3.25 17.00
CA ASP A 558 20.21 4.44 16.54
C ASP A 558 20.87 4.30 15.16
N ARG A 559 20.71 3.13 14.53
CA ARG A 559 21.25 2.84 13.19
C ARG A 559 20.17 2.29 12.23
N PRO A 560 19.10 3.07 11.94
CA PRO A 560 18.19 2.73 10.85
C PRO A 560 18.94 2.83 9.51
N ASP A 561 18.40 2.19 8.47
CA ASP A 561 18.94 2.35 7.13
C ASP A 561 18.81 3.80 6.66
N PRO A 562 19.82 4.34 5.96
CA PRO A 562 19.67 5.63 5.33
C PRO A 562 18.53 5.55 4.31
N LEU A 563 17.65 6.56 4.30
CA LEU A 563 16.53 6.62 3.35
C LEU A 563 17.03 6.58 1.88
N ASP A 564 18.26 7.03 1.65
CA ASP A 564 18.94 6.87 0.37
C ASP A 564 19.13 5.40 -0.02
N ALA A 565 19.45 4.49 0.91
CA ALA A 565 19.49 3.06 0.61
C ALA A 565 18.08 2.52 0.39
N VAL A 566 17.12 2.88 1.24
CA VAL A 566 15.72 2.41 1.12
C VAL A 566 15.10 2.81 -0.23
N THR A 567 15.46 3.99 -0.75
CA THR A 567 14.96 4.51 -2.04
C THR A 567 15.73 4.02 -3.26
N THR A 568 16.96 3.48 -3.12
CA THR A 568 17.65 2.79 -4.23
C THR A 568 17.18 1.36 -4.42
N TRP A 569 16.53 0.75 -3.43
CA TRP A 569 15.98 -0.59 -3.58
C TRP A 569 14.86 -0.54 -4.62
N SER A 570 15.20 -0.88 -5.86
CA SER A 570 14.38 -0.77 -7.08
C SER A 570 12.91 -1.03 -6.77
N VAL A 571 12.09 0.04 -6.74
CA VAL A 571 10.64 -0.13 -6.75
C VAL A 571 10.25 -0.33 -8.20
N GLY A 572 10.35 -1.57 -8.65
CA GLY A 572 10.10 -1.96 -10.02
C GLY A 572 11.16 -2.88 -10.56
N VAL A 573 10.66 -4.01 -11.06
CA VAL A 573 11.37 -5.00 -11.87
C VAL A 573 12.50 -5.72 -11.12
N ARG A 574 12.16 -6.90 -10.56
CA ARG A 574 13.12 -7.88 -10.02
C ARG A 574 14.24 -8.14 -11.03
N ARG A 575 15.48 -8.34 -10.55
CA ARG A 575 16.34 -9.32 -11.21
C ARG A 575 15.66 -10.68 -10.99
N ARG A 576 15.28 -11.38 -12.06
CA ARG A 576 15.18 -12.83 -11.97
C ARG A 576 16.64 -13.27 -11.90
N ASP A 577 17.11 -13.55 -10.70
CA ASP A 577 18.33 -14.35 -10.54
C ASP A 577 18.01 -15.82 -10.86
#